data_AF-A0A0J1BQD2-F1
#
_entry.id   AF-A0A0J1BQD2-F1
#
_cell.length_a   1.000
_cell.length_b   1.000
_cell.length_c   1.000
_cell.angle_alpha   90.00
_cell.angle_beta   90.00
_cell.angle_gamma   90.00
#
_symmetry.space_group_name_H-M   'P 1'
#
loop_
_entity.id
_entity.type
_entity.pdbx_description
1 polymer ?
#
loop_
_entity_poly.entity_id
_entity_poly.type
_entity_poly.pdbx_seq_one_letter_code
_entity_poly.pdbx_strand_id
1 'polypeptide(L)'
;MSEAKTTAGDAVVQLGFKDGDYIQEFGYDEDVDLDLREGIEDLIGSDLLDEEDQEVVDAVLLWFREGDGDLVDTLVDVQTTLDDGGVVWVLTPKAGRDGYVPPAEVQEAAPTAGLHVTTTARVSADWAATRLMPKRNV
;
A
#
# COMPACT_ATOMS: atom_id res chain seq x y z
N MET A 1 -10.40 -12.68 -26.11
CA MET A 1 -9.28 -12.74 -25.16
C MET A 1 -9.79 -12.07 -23.91
N SER A 2 -10.09 -12.83 -22.86
CA SER A 2 -10.69 -12.29 -21.64
C SER A 2 -9.63 -11.52 -20.87
N GLU A 3 -9.75 -10.20 -20.79
CA GLU A 3 -9.05 -9.41 -19.79
C GLU A 3 -9.63 -9.82 -18.43
N ALA A 4 -8.85 -10.58 -17.67
CA ALA A 4 -9.16 -10.83 -16.28
C ALA A 4 -8.97 -9.49 -15.53
N LYS A 5 -10.02 -8.67 -15.48
CA LYS A 5 -10.12 -7.61 -14.47
C LYS A 5 -10.14 -8.37 -13.14
N THR A 6 -9.04 -8.34 -12.39
CA THR A 6 -9.05 -8.80 -11.00
C THR A 6 -10.25 -8.12 -10.35
N THR A 7 -11.24 -8.90 -9.94
CA THR A 7 -12.42 -8.32 -9.28
C THR A 7 -11.96 -7.82 -7.93
N ALA A 8 -12.40 -6.63 -7.50
CA ALA A 8 -11.95 -5.99 -6.26
C ALA A 8 -11.92 -6.97 -5.06
N GLY A 9 -12.92 -7.85 -4.96
CA GLY A 9 -12.94 -8.90 -3.92
C GLY A 9 -11.76 -9.89 -3.94
N ASP A 10 -11.19 -10.24 -5.10
CA ASP A 10 -9.99 -11.10 -5.18
C ASP A 10 -8.72 -10.32 -4.81
N ALA A 11 -8.65 -9.05 -5.22
CA ALA A 11 -7.54 -8.14 -4.90
C ALA A 11 -7.41 -7.90 -3.40
N VAL A 12 -8.53 -7.62 -2.74
CA VAL A 12 -8.59 -7.34 -1.30
C VAL A 12 -8.19 -8.57 -0.48
N VAL A 13 -8.60 -9.78 -0.91
CA VAL A 13 -8.15 -11.03 -0.29
C VAL A 13 -6.64 -11.23 -0.39
N GLN A 14 -6.00 -10.77 -1.48
CA GLN A 14 -4.54 -10.83 -1.60
C GLN A 14 -3.79 -9.88 -0.66
N LEU A 15 -4.43 -8.79 -0.24
CA LEU A 15 -3.85 -7.86 0.73
C LEU A 15 -3.81 -8.45 2.14
N GLY A 16 -4.72 -9.38 2.44
CA GLY A 16 -4.74 -10.13 3.70
C GLY A 16 -5.23 -9.32 4.91
N PHE A 17 -5.94 -8.21 4.66
CA PHE A 17 -6.65 -7.44 5.69
C PHE A 17 -7.81 -8.25 6.28
N LYS A 18 -8.36 -7.78 7.40
CA LYS A 18 -9.47 -8.40 8.12
C LYS A 18 -10.49 -7.35 8.54
N ASP A 19 -11.71 -7.84 8.78
CA ASP A 19 -12.77 -7.07 9.44
C ASP A 19 -12.25 -6.47 10.76
N GLY A 20 -12.41 -5.16 10.89
CA GLY A 20 -11.96 -4.38 12.04
C GLY A 20 -10.49 -3.94 12.04
N ASP A 21 -9.70 -4.24 10.99
CA ASP A 21 -8.35 -3.67 10.83
C ASP A 21 -8.44 -2.17 10.53
N TYR A 22 -7.61 -1.37 11.19
CA TYR A 22 -7.48 0.05 10.88
C TYR A 22 -6.45 0.25 9.78
N ILE A 23 -6.85 0.93 8.71
CA ILE A 23 -6.00 1.15 7.54
C ILE A 23 -5.92 2.64 7.24
N GLN A 24 -4.70 3.15 7.16
CA GLN A 24 -4.43 4.54 6.78
C GLN A 24 -3.88 4.60 5.35
N GLU A 25 -4.40 5.52 4.55
CA GLU A 25 -3.88 5.78 3.20
C GLU A 25 -3.01 7.03 3.15
N PHE A 26 -2.01 6.99 2.28
CA PHE A 26 -1.10 8.12 2.02
C PHE A 26 -0.90 8.29 0.52
N GLY A 27 -0.79 9.54 0.07
CA GLY A 27 -0.56 9.86 -1.35
C GLY A 27 -1.79 9.64 -2.24
N TYR A 28 -2.98 9.69 -1.64
CA TYR A 28 -4.24 9.65 -2.38
C TYR A 28 -4.34 10.82 -3.37
N ASP A 29 -4.69 10.51 -4.61
CA ASP A 29 -4.90 11.49 -5.69
C ASP A 29 -5.97 10.93 -6.66
N GLU A 30 -6.31 11.66 -7.71
CA GLU A 30 -7.38 11.36 -8.66
C GLU A 30 -7.16 10.07 -9.48
N ASP A 31 -5.96 9.51 -9.47
CA ASP A 31 -5.51 8.35 -10.25
C ASP A 31 -5.50 7.02 -9.47
N VAL A 32 -5.87 7.04 -8.19
CA VAL A 32 -5.95 5.82 -7.39
C VAL A 32 -7.07 4.90 -7.85
N ASP A 33 -6.96 3.62 -7.47
CA ASP A 33 -7.99 2.63 -7.79
C ASP A 33 -9.13 2.67 -6.76
N LEU A 34 -10.20 3.40 -7.09
CA LEU A 34 -11.40 3.51 -6.24
C LEU A 34 -12.09 2.16 -6.04
N ASP A 35 -12.15 1.29 -7.06
CA ASP A 35 -12.72 -0.06 -6.95
C ASP A 35 -11.97 -0.86 -5.85
N LEU A 36 -10.64 -0.72 -5.80
CA LEU A 36 -9.81 -1.36 -4.77
C LEU A 36 -10.09 -0.77 -3.39
N ARG A 37 -10.15 0.56 -3.27
CA ARG A 37 -10.43 1.24 -2.00
C ARG A 37 -11.78 0.83 -1.42
N GLU A 38 -12.84 0.93 -2.22
CA GLU A 38 -14.20 0.54 -1.80
C GLU A 38 -14.22 -0.92 -1.36
N GLY A 39 -13.47 -1.80 -2.04
CA GLY A 39 -13.35 -3.19 -1.65
C GLY A 39 -12.61 -3.40 -0.33
N ILE A 40 -11.62 -2.57 0.00
CA ILE A 40 -10.92 -2.62 1.29
C ILE A 40 -11.86 -2.14 2.40
N GLU A 41 -12.57 -1.02 2.18
CA GLU A 41 -13.53 -0.45 3.15
C GLU A 41 -14.67 -1.42 3.47
N ASP A 42 -15.23 -2.09 2.45
CA ASP A 42 -16.25 -3.13 2.64
C ASP A 42 -15.71 -4.33 3.43
N LEU A 43 -14.43 -4.69 3.25
CA LEU A 43 -13.81 -5.78 3.99
C LEU A 43 -13.54 -5.43 5.46
N ILE A 44 -12.97 -4.26 5.73
CA ILE A 44 -12.60 -3.85 7.10
C ILE A 44 -13.82 -3.36 7.89
N GLY A 45 -14.90 -2.96 7.20
CA GLY A 45 -16.13 -2.47 7.81
C GLY A 45 -16.03 -1.03 8.31
N SER A 46 -15.02 -0.28 7.88
CA SER A 46 -14.76 1.12 8.18
C SER A 46 -14.14 1.83 6.97
N ASP A 47 -14.23 3.15 6.95
CA ASP A 47 -13.53 3.98 5.96
C ASP A 47 -12.00 3.96 6.20
N LEU A 48 -11.24 4.21 5.13
CA LEU A 48 -9.79 4.41 5.22
C LEU A 48 -9.47 5.75 5.90
N LEU A 49 -8.47 5.73 6.78
CA LEU A 49 -7.96 6.93 7.46
C LEU A 49 -7.07 7.75 6.52
N ASP A 50 -7.13 9.07 6.64
CA ASP A 50 -6.34 10.00 5.82
C ASP A 50 -4.93 10.17 6.40
N GLU A 51 -3.99 10.73 5.63
CA GLU A 51 -2.62 10.98 6.10
C GLU A 51 -2.54 11.93 7.31
N GLU A 52 -3.55 12.79 7.50
CA GLU A 52 -3.63 13.71 8.64
C GLU A 52 -4.11 13.04 9.95
N ASP A 53 -4.65 11.82 9.87
CA ASP A 53 -5.11 11.07 11.03
C ASP A 53 -3.93 10.56 11.87
N GLN A 54 -4.04 10.72 13.19
CA GLN A 54 -3.00 10.32 14.16
C GLN A 54 -3.39 9.04 14.93
N GLU A 55 -4.26 8.22 14.33
CA GLU A 55 -4.64 6.94 14.92
C GLU A 55 -3.58 5.88 14.65
N VAL A 56 -3.48 4.91 15.56
CA VAL A 56 -2.57 3.78 15.38
C VAL A 56 -3.25 2.76 14.48
N VAL A 57 -2.59 2.41 13.37
CA VAL A 57 -3.16 1.56 12.32
C VAL A 57 -2.48 0.21 12.19
N ASP A 58 -3.26 -0.81 11.84
CA ASP A 58 -2.77 -2.17 11.57
C ASP A 58 -2.06 -2.25 10.21
N ALA A 59 -2.48 -1.42 9.26
CA ALA A 59 -1.85 -1.34 7.96
C ALA A 59 -1.82 0.07 7.38
N VAL A 60 -0.82 0.33 6.55
CA VAL A 60 -0.72 1.53 5.72
C VAL A 60 -0.84 1.16 4.26
N LEU A 61 -1.64 1.92 3.52
CA LEU A 61 -1.78 1.88 2.07
C LEU A 61 -1.10 3.11 1.46
N LEU A 62 0.14 2.96 1.02
CA LEU A 62 0.92 4.04 0.43
C LEU A 62 0.80 4.04 -1.10
N TRP A 63 0.19 5.07 -1.67
CA TRP A 63 0.18 5.35 -3.10
C TRP A 63 1.38 6.22 -3.44
N PHE A 64 2.38 5.66 -4.13
CA PHE A 64 3.63 6.35 -4.41
C PHE A 64 3.93 6.41 -5.90
N ARG A 65 4.18 7.62 -6.42
CA ARG A 65 4.50 7.90 -7.81
C ARG A 65 5.91 8.46 -7.96
N GLU A 66 6.49 8.24 -9.13
CA GLU A 66 7.77 8.83 -9.49
C GLU A 66 7.60 10.36 -9.54
N GLY A 67 8.22 11.06 -8.59
CA GLY A 67 8.10 12.51 -8.43
C GLY A 67 7.41 12.98 -7.15
N ASP A 68 6.75 12.08 -6.41
CA ASP A 68 6.10 12.41 -5.13
C ASP A 68 7.11 12.75 -4.02
N GLY A 69 8.37 12.33 -4.17
CA GLY A 69 9.45 12.66 -3.25
C GLY A 69 10.45 11.52 -3.10
N ASP A 70 10.98 11.39 -1.89
CA ASP A 70 11.85 10.28 -1.52
C ASP A 70 11.03 9.17 -0.85
N LEU A 71 10.95 8.01 -1.50
CA LEU A 71 10.22 6.85 -0.99
C LEU A 71 10.72 6.41 0.40
N VAL A 72 12.02 6.55 0.69
CA VAL A 72 12.58 6.16 1.98
C VAL A 72 12.00 7.03 3.09
N ASP A 73 11.98 8.35 2.90
CA ASP A 73 11.46 9.28 3.90
C ASP A 73 9.96 9.04 4.12
N THR A 74 9.18 8.85 3.05
CA THR A 74 7.76 8.50 3.16
C THR A 74 7.56 7.19 3.91
N LEU A 75 8.36 6.16 3.62
CA LEU A 75 8.29 4.89 4.35
C LEU A 75 8.65 5.03 5.83
N VAL A 76 9.57 5.93 6.19
CA VAL A 76 9.89 6.22 7.60
C VAL A 76 8.74 6.95 8.28
N ASP A 77 8.09 7.89 7.58
CA ASP A 77 6.99 8.69 8.10
C ASP A 77 5.74 7.84 8.39
N VAL A 78 5.32 7.01 7.44
CA VAL A 78 4.14 6.14 7.63
C VAL A 78 4.34 5.05 8.69
N GLN A 79 5.59 4.70 9.01
CA GLN A 79 5.87 3.79 10.13
C GLN A 79 5.56 4.41 11.49
N THR A 80 5.38 5.73 11.59
CA THR A 80 5.11 6.41 12.86
C THR A 80 3.68 6.20 13.36
N THR A 81 2.73 5.95 12.46
CA THR A 81 1.33 5.63 12.78
C THR A 81 1.06 4.12 12.82
N LEU A 82 2.01 3.30 12.36
CA LEU A 82 1.87 1.85 12.25
C LEU A 82 2.04 1.14 13.61
N ASP A 83 1.16 0.19 13.93
CA ASP A 83 1.23 -0.63 15.14
C ASP A 83 2.40 -1.66 15.11
N ASP A 84 2.69 -2.28 16.27
CA ASP A 84 3.75 -3.29 16.39
C ASP A 84 3.38 -4.56 15.60
N GLY A 85 3.99 -4.69 14.43
CA GLY A 85 3.73 -5.80 13.49
C GLY A 85 2.74 -5.46 12.39
N GLY A 86 2.36 -4.19 12.26
CA GLY A 86 1.61 -3.69 11.12
C GLY A 86 2.35 -3.86 9.80
N VAL A 87 1.63 -3.69 8.70
CA VAL A 87 2.14 -3.90 7.34
C VAL A 87 2.01 -2.63 6.52
N VAL A 88 2.99 -2.36 5.66
CA VAL A 88 2.91 -1.26 4.70
C VAL A 88 2.73 -1.85 3.31
N TRP A 89 1.65 -1.50 2.64
CA TRP A 89 1.40 -1.82 1.24
C TRP A 89 1.76 -0.62 0.40
N VAL A 90 2.84 -0.74 -0.38
CA VAL A 90 3.25 0.29 -1.34
C VAL A 90 2.65 -0.05 -2.69
N LEU A 91 1.80 0.84 -3.18
CA LEU A 91 1.19 0.79 -4.49
C LEU A 91 1.95 1.76 -5.38
N THR A 92 2.56 1.22 -6.44
CA THR A 92 3.21 2.04 -7.46
C THR A 92 2.53 1.86 -8.82
N PRO A 93 2.48 2.89 -9.67
CA PRO A 93 1.95 2.74 -11.03
C PRO A 93 2.77 1.70 -11.80
N LYS A 94 2.13 0.95 -12.71
CA LYS A 94 2.81 -0.05 -13.55
C LYS A 94 3.52 0.57 -14.76
N ALA A 95 4.45 -0.19 -15.33
CA ALA A 95 5.26 0.25 -16.47
C ALA A 95 4.39 0.77 -17.63
N GLY A 96 4.68 1.99 -18.08
CA GLY A 96 3.92 2.68 -19.13
C GLY A 96 2.79 3.57 -18.62
N ARG A 97 2.58 3.66 -17.30
CA ARG A 97 1.76 4.69 -16.66
C ARG A 97 2.61 5.89 -16.23
N ASP A 98 1.96 7.04 -16.09
CA ASP A 98 2.58 8.23 -15.51
C ASP A 98 2.91 7.97 -14.03
N GLY A 99 4.01 8.55 -13.54
CA GLY A 99 4.48 8.26 -12.18
C GLY A 99 4.99 6.83 -11.95
N TYR A 100 5.33 6.08 -13.01
CA TYR A 100 5.85 4.70 -12.88
C TYR A 100 7.09 4.63 -11.99
N VAL A 101 7.00 3.89 -10.89
CA VAL A 101 8.14 3.60 -10.01
C VAL A 101 8.60 2.17 -10.24
N PRO A 102 9.90 1.95 -10.57
CA PRO A 102 10.41 0.61 -10.79
C PRO A 102 10.38 -0.20 -9.49
N PRO A 103 9.99 -1.49 -9.51
CA PRO A 103 10.00 -2.34 -8.32
C PRO A 103 11.38 -2.48 -7.65
N ALA A 104 12.46 -2.20 -8.39
CA ALA A 104 13.81 -2.14 -7.84
C ALA A 104 13.95 -1.01 -6.81
N GLU A 105 13.38 0.17 -7.08
CA GLU A 105 13.44 1.32 -6.17
C GLU A 105 12.76 1.00 -4.84
N VAL A 106 11.58 0.35 -4.86
CA VAL A 106 10.90 -0.11 -3.63
C VAL A 106 11.76 -1.13 -2.86
N GLN A 107 12.44 -2.04 -3.57
CA GLN A 107 13.32 -3.04 -2.95
C GLN A 107 14.59 -2.43 -2.35
N GLU A 108 15.08 -1.32 -2.90
CA GLU A 108 16.24 -0.58 -2.39
C GLU A 108 15.86 0.39 -1.25
N ALA A 109 14.67 1.00 -1.33
CA ALA A 109 14.17 1.92 -0.31
C ALA A 109 13.75 1.19 0.97
N ALA A 110 13.05 0.06 0.86
CA ALA A 110 12.56 -0.73 2.00
C ALA A 110 13.62 -1.01 3.08
N PRO A 111 14.80 -1.59 2.78
CA PRO A 111 15.80 -1.87 3.81
C PRO A 111 16.40 -0.61 4.42
N THR A 112 16.42 0.51 3.67
CA THR A 112 16.90 1.81 4.15
C THR A 112 15.93 2.41 5.17
N ALA A 113 14.62 2.24 4.93
CA ALA A 113 13.55 2.61 5.86
C ALA A 113 13.39 1.62 7.05
N GLY A 114 14.21 0.58 7.17
CA GLY A 114 14.08 -0.43 8.22
C GLY A 114 13.03 -1.51 7.96
N LEU A 115 12.42 -1.48 6.79
CA LEU A 115 11.42 -2.45 6.33
C LEU A 115 12.08 -3.58 5.51
N HIS A 116 11.30 -4.59 5.18
CA HIS A 116 11.68 -5.60 4.20
C HIS A 116 10.49 -5.97 3.32
N VAL A 117 10.76 -6.14 2.03
CA VAL A 117 9.77 -6.64 1.06
C VAL A 117 9.48 -8.10 1.37
N THR A 118 8.20 -8.43 1.49
CA THR A 118 7.75 -9.80 1.80
C THR A 118 7.06 -10.46 0.62
N THR A 119 6.13 -9.76 -0.03
CA THR A 119 5.31 -10.30 -1.12
C THR A 119 4.85 -9.18 -2.03
N THR A 120 4.61 -9.48 -3.30
CA THR A 120 3.95 -8.58 -4.24
C THR A 120 2.61 -9.19 -4.65
N ALA A 121 1.57 -8.37 -4.69
CA ALA A 121 0.21 -8.76 -5.04
C ALA A 121 -0.28 -7.99 -6.26
N ARG A 122 -1.17 -8.62 -7.04
CA ARG A 122 -1.76 -8.01 -8.24
C ARG A 122 -3.18 -7.57 -7.93
N VAL A 123 -3.26 -6.46 -7.21
CA VAL A 123 -4.51 -5.92 -6.67
C VAL A 123 -5.26 -5.02 -7.66
N SER A 124 -4.54 -4.37 -8.56
CA SER A 124 -5.12 -3.46 -9.55
C SER A 124 -4.61 -3.78 -10.95
N ALA A 125 -5.35 -3.34 -11.97
CA ALA A 125 -4.89 -3.34 -13.35
C ALA A 125 -3.72 -2.37 -13.55
N ASP A 126 -3.72 -1.25 -12.84
CA ASP A 126 -2.83 -0.12 -13.07
C ASP A 126 -1.77 0.06 -12.00
N TRP A 127 -2.05 -0.43 -10.79
CA TRP A 127 -1.13 -0.36 -9.65
C TRP A 127 -0.53 -1.73 -9.32
N ALA A 128 0.75 -1.74 -8.97
CA ALA A 128 1.46 -2.89 -8.43
C ALA A 128 1.56 -2.73 -6.91
N ALA A 129 1.09 -3.72 -6.15
CA ALA A 129 1.16 -3.68 -4.69
C ALA A 129 2.33 -4.50 -4.17
N THR A 130 3.15 -3.88 -3.33
CA THR A 130 4.31 -4.48 -2.68
C THR A 130 4.13 -4.41 -1.17
N ARG A 131 4.12 -5.56 -0.51
CA ARG A 131 4.00 -5.67 0.94
C ARG A 131 5.37 -5.54 1.59
N LEU A 132 5.48 -4.55 2.46
CA LEU A 132 6.61 -4.29 3.33
C LEU A 132 6.23 -4.60 4.77
N MET A 133 7.17 -5.17 5.52
CA MET A 133 7.01 -5.39 6.96
C MET A 133 8.20 -4.80 7.71
N PRO A 134 7.99 -4.24 8.92
CA PRO A 134 9.09 -3.83 9.78
C PRO A 134 9.95 -5.04 10.15
N LYS A 135 11.26 -4.83 10.20
CA LYS A 135 12.17 -5.86 10.72
C LYS A 135 11.91 -6.01 12.21
N ARG A 136 11.43 -7.18 12.61
CA ARG A 136 11.27 -7.53 14.02
C ARG A 136 12.65 -7.63 14.66
N ASN A 137 13.07 -6.57 15.34
CA ASN A 137 14.27 -6.60 16.18
C ASN A 137 13.96 -7.50 17.37
N VAL A 138 14.57 -8.69 17.38
CA VAL A 138 14.53 -9.64 18.51
C VAL A 138 15.51 -9.23 19.58
#